data_AF-G3IR18-F1
#
_entry.id   AF-G3IR18-F1
#
_cell.length_a   1.000
_cell.length_b   1.000
_cell.length_c   1.000
_cell.angle_alpha   90.00
_cell.angle_beta   90.00
_cell.angle_gamma   90.00
#
_symmetry.space_group_name_H-M   'P 1'
#
loop_
_entity.id
_entity.type
_entity.pdbx_description
1 polymer ?
#
loop_
_entity_poly.entity_id
_entity_poly.type
_entity_poly.pdbx_seq_one_letter_code
_entity_poly.pdbx_strand_id
1 'polypeptide(L)'
;MISITTQKDAGKIRDLSFCYICGIDFQESDSKNLDHVPPKSIFAKPDRDFPLKFTTHKDQCHSPMNLDDEVISQLFALIHGKQPSEKNDKLKIGVYQRTETGAIMASFSERNIEILLRRWLKGFHAALYREPLDENTRFAIQTPFPSGVKKDDQFIDAPIKEQHYEFVECIKKNRAIGKLDCIQSNNGRLRYECVWDKLSNGSWSCIFALNLYDWKNLGDINNFKARGCAGMYSPPNGKAPNNAALATQLEFRFENLDEADPFGL
;
A
#
# COMPACT_ATOMS: atom_id res chain seq x y z
N MET A 1 15.20 -14.04 -0.97
CA MET A 1 14.44 -13.20 -0.02
C MET A 1 15.22 -11.93 0.20
N ILE A 2 14.56 -10.80 0.05
CA ILE A 2 15.11 -9.47 0.18
C ILE A 2 14.40 -8.79 1.35
N SER A 3 15.17 -8.18 2.24
CA SER A 3 14.63 -7.48 3.41
C SER A 3 15.28 -6.11 3.55
N ILE A 4 14.46 -5.08 3.76
CA ILE A 4 14.87 -3.71 4.00
C ILE A 4 14.35 -3.31 5.37
N THR A 5 15.21 -3.43 6.39
CA THR A 5 14.82 -3.24 7.81
C THR A 5 15.76 -2.29 8.55
N THR A 6 16.83 -1.83 7.91
CA THR A 6 17.85 -0.97 8.53
C THR A 6 18.03 0.34 7.75
N GLN A 7 18.61 1.34 8.42
CA GLN A 7 19.02 2.59 7.78
C GLN A 7 20.01 2.37 6.63
N LYS A 8 20.91 1.39 6.76
CA LYS A 8 21.88 1.05 5.72
C LYS A 8 21.17 0.53 4.46
N ASP A 9 20.15 -0.31 4.63
CA ASP A 9 19.38 -0.84 3.50
C ASP A 9 18.55 0.26 2.84
N ALA A 10 17.87 1.08 3.65
CA ALA A 10 17.12 2.24 3.17
C ALA A 10 18.01 3.25 2.42
N GLY A 11 19.26 3.43 2.88
CA GLY A 11 20.24 4.31 2.24
C GLY A 11 20.55 3.91 0.80
N LYS A 12 20.74 2.60 0.54
CA LYS A 12 21.04 2.08 -0.80
C LYS A 12 19.95 2.38 -1.82
N ILE A 13 18.70 2.59 -1.39
CA ILE A 13 17.54 2.79 -2.27
C ILE A 13 17.58 4.18 -2.95
N ARG A 14 18.32 5.14 -2.39
CA ARG A 14 18.37 6.50 -2.92
C ARG A 14 19.06 6.59 -4.28
N ASP A 15 19.97 5.65 -4.55
CA ASP A 15 20.90 5.69 -5.67
C ASP A 15 20.40 4.87 -6.88
N LEU A 16 19.08 4.77 -7.08
CA LEU A 16 18.53 4.17 -8.29
C LEU A 16 18.87 5.04 -9.51
N SER A 17 19.25 4.39 -10.61
CA SER A 17 19.55 5.06 -11.88
C SER A 17 18.30 5.51 -12.64
N PHE A 18 17.10 5.12 -12.18
CA PHE A 18 15.82 5.40 -12.81
C PHE A 18 14.81 6.00 -11.83
N CYS A 19 13.82 6.70 -12.37
CA CYS A 19 12.68 7.19 -11.61
C CYS A 19 11.69 6.04 -11.34
N TYR A 20 11.43 5.73 -10.06
CA TYR A 20 10.55 4.62 -9.71
C TYR A 20 9.08 4.81 -10.15
N ILE A 21 8.66 6.04 -10.46
CA ILE A 21 7.28 6.39 -10.83
C ILE A 21 7.01 6.08 -12.31
N CYS A 22 7.83 6.61 -13.22
CA CYS A 22 7.69 6.45 -14.67
C CYS A 22 8.60 5.36 -15.26
N GLY A 23 9.59 4.88 -14.50
CA GLY A 23 10.53 3.85 -14.94
C GLY A 23 11.64 4.30 -15.89
N ILE A 24 11.72 5.60 -16.20
CA ILE A 24 12.73 6.16 -17.12
C ILE A 24 14.05 6.41 -16.38
N ASP A 25 15.16 6.04 -17.02
CA ASP A 25 16.52 6.32 -16.55
C ASP A 25 16.80 7.82 -16.47
N PHE A 26 17.45 8.23 -15.39
CA PHE A 26 17.85 9.61 -15.19
C PHE A 26 18.96 10.02 -16.14
N GLN A 27 18.78 11.17 -16.77
CA GLN A 27 19.83 11.88 -17.49
C GLN A 27 20.51 12.92 -16.59
N GLU A 28 21.67 13.44 -17.02
CA GLU A 28 22.39 14.49 -16.28
C GLU A 28 21.61 15.80 -16.23
N SER A 29 20.88 16.13 -17.30
CA SER A 29 20.08 17.36 -17.41
C SER A 29 18.73 17.31 -16.71
N ASP A 30 18.36 16.16 -16.14
CA ASP A 30 17.04 16.00 -15.52
C ASP A 30 16.90 16.82 -14.23
N SER A 31 15.77 17.52 -14.11
CA SER A 31 15.31 18.12 -12.86
C SER A 31 14.83 17.02 -11.92
N LYS A 32 15.54 16.81 -10.81
CA LYS A 32 15.30 15.71 -9.85
C LYS A 32 14.78 16.24 -8.52
N ASN A 33 13.98 15.43 -7.83
CA ASN A 33 13.60 15.65 -6.44
C ASN A 33 13.65 14.35 -5.63
N LEU A 34 13.76 14.48 -4.30
CA LEU A 34 13.68 13.37 -3.37
C LEU A 34 12.25 13.20 -2.86
N ASP A 35 11.66 12.06 -3.20
CA ASP A 35 10.34 11.65 -2.77
C ASP A 35 10.42 10.72 -1.55
N HIS A 36 9.44 10.81 -0.64
CA HIS A 36 9.29 9.89 0.49
C HIS A 36 8.15 8.92 0.21
N VAL A 37 8.40 7.62 0.36
CA VAL A 37 7.40 6.59 0.08
C VAL A 37 7.20 5.71 1.32
N PRO A 38 6.06 5.80 2.01
CA PRO A 38 5.00 6.82 1.88
C PRO A 38 5.46 8.24 2.28
N PRO A 39 4.62 9.27 2.03
CA PRO A 39 4.93 10.66 2.39
C PRO A 39 5.33 10.82 3.85
N LYS A 40 6.38 11.60 4.11
CA LYS A 40 6.93 11.82 5.46
C LYS A 40 5.89 12.32 6.47
N SER A 41 4.91 13.09 6.00
CA SER A 41 3.84 13.70 6.79
C SER A 41 2.88 12.70 7.41
N ILE A 42 2.74 11.49 6.83
CA ILE A 42 1.97 10.37 7.40
C ILE A 42 2.53 9.93 8.76
N PHE A 43 3.84 10.04 8.95
CA PHE A 43 4.51 9.53 10.14
C PHE A 43 4.65 10.60 11.23
N ALA A 44 4.43 10.22 12.49
CA ALA A 44 4.76 11.05 13.64
C ALA A 44 6.27 11.33 13.69
N LYS A 45 6.67 12.49 14.23
CA LYS A 45 8.09 12.90 14.24
C LYS A 45 9.04 11.84 14.84
N PRO A 46 8.70 11.17 15.97
CA PRO A 46 9.57 10.15 16.57
C PRO A 46 9.74 8.90 15.70
N ASP A 47 8.76 8.60 14.84
CA ASP A 47 8.75 7.40 13.99
C ASP A 47 9.38 7.65 12.61
N ARG A 48 9.94 8.84 12.33
CA ARG A 48 10.53 9.17 11.02
C ARG A 48 11.93 8.63 10.82
N ASP A 49 12.28 7.56 11.52
CA ASP A 49 13.58 6.93 11.39
C ASP A 49 13.67 6.09 10.10
N PHE A 50 14.83 6.14 9.44
CA PHE A 50 15.14 5.47 8.17
C PHE A 50 13.99 5.42 7.13
N PRO A 51 13.43 6.57 6.72
CA PRO A 51 12.37 6.58 5.71
C PRO A 51 12.90 6.13 4.35
N LEU A 52 12.06 5.46 3.57
CA LEU A 52 12.38 5.17 2.18
C LEU A 52 12.33 6.48 1.37
N LYS A 53 13.44 6.80 0.72
CA LYS A 53 13.56 7.99 -0.13
C LYS A 53 14.05 7.59 -1.50
N PHE A 54 13.42 8.13 -2.52
CA PHE A 54 13.72 7.83 -3.91
C PHE A 54 13.98 9.12 -4.67
N THR A 55 14.91 9.07 -5.62
CA THR A 55 15.06 10.13 -6.61
C THR A 55 13.93 9.99 -7.64
N THR A 56 13.35 11.10 -8.06
CA THR A 56 12.24 11.16 -9.04
C THR A 56 12.40 12.34 -9.99
N HIS A 57 11.81 12.26 -11.19
CA HIS A 57 11.66 13.43 -12.07
C HIS A 57 10.73 14.45 -11.40
N LYS A 58 11.23 15.66 -11.16
CA LYS A 58 10.56 16.66 -10.34
C LYS A 58 9.22 17.10 -10.92
N ASP A 59 9.20 17.47 -12.19
CA ASP A 59 8.05 18.16 -12.78
C ASP A 59 6.99 17.18 -13.28
N GLN A 60 7.41 16.04 -13.84
CA GLN A 60 6.53 15.04 -14.45
C GLN A 60 6.01 14.01 -13.45
N CYS A 61 6.81 13.66 -12.43
CA CYS A 61 6.48 12.55 -11.54
C CYS A 61 6.19 13.00 -10.10
N HIS A 62 7.01 13.87 -9.54
CA HIS A 62 6.86 14.28 -8.13
C HIS A 62 5.75 15.31 -7.92
N SER A 63 5.82 16.43 -8.64
CA SER A 63 4.91 17.58 -8.42
C SER A 63 3.41 17.25 -8.56
N PRO A 64 2.98 16.40 -9.52
CA PRO A 64 1.57 16.01 -9.64
C PRO A 64 1.02 15.27 -8.41
N MET A 65 1.88 14.69 -7.58
CA MET A 65 1.49 13.88 -6.43
C MET A 65 1.24 14.68 -5.14
N ASN A 66 1.61 15.96 -5.12
CA ASN A 66 1.54 16.79 -3.90
C ASN A 66 0.14 16.83 -3.28
N LEU A 67 -0.90 16.93 -4.10
CA LEU A 67 -2.28 16.99 -3.62
C LEU A 67 -2.71 15.66 -2.97
N ASP A 68 -2.36 14.53 -3.60
CA ASP A 68 -2.69 13.22 -3.04
C ASP A 68 -1.93 12.97 -1.74
N ASP A 69 -0.68 13.42 -1.66
CA ASP A 69 0.14 13.38 -0.45
C ASP A 69 -0.45 14.22 0.69
N GLU A 70 -0.99 15.40 0.40
CA GLU A 70 -1.69 16.22 1.38
C GLU A 70 -2.94 15.52 1.93
N VAL A 71 -3.77 14.95 1.04
CA VAL A 71 -5.01 14.26 1.42
C VAL A 71 -4.73 13.07 2.33
N ILE A 72 -3.80 12.19 1.96
CA ILE A 72 -3.47 11.03 2.78
C ILE A 72 -2.82 11.43 4.11
N SER A 73 -2.06 12.53 4.11
CA SER A 73 -1.48 13.07 5.34
C SER A 73 -2.55 13.56 6.32
N GLN A 74 -3.64 14.15 5.81
CA GLN A 74 -4.78 14.56 6.61
C GLN A 74 -5.55 13.36 7.16
N LEU A 75 -5.72 12.30 6.36
CA LEU A 75 -6.32 11.05 6.85
C LEU A 75 -5.50 10.45 7.99
N PHE A 76 -4.17 10.38 7.84
CA PHE A 76 -3.29 9.87 8.90
C PHE A 76 -3.16 10.84 10.08
N ALA A 77 -3.40 12.14 9.91
CA ALA A 77 -3.47 13.06 11.04
C ALA A 77 -4.55 12.63 12.05
N LEU A 78 -5.66 12.05 11.57
CA LEU A 78 -6.72 11.51 12.42
C LEU A 78 -6.23 10.33 13.28
N ILE A 79 -5.36 9.45 12.75
CA ILE A 79 -4.70 8.39 13.55
C ILE A 79 -3.94 8.99 14.73
N HIS A 80 -3.27 10.11 14.48
CA HIS A 80 -2.45 10.79 15.48
C HIS A 80 -3.27 11.68 16.44
N GLY A 81 -4.61 11.59 16.40
CA GLY A 81 -5.51 12.43 17.20
C GLY A 81 -5.47 13.91 16.83
N LYS A 82 -5.05 14.24 15.60
CA LYS A 82 -4.94 15.62 15.12
C LYS A 82 -6.10 15.94 14.18
N GLN A 83 -6.66 17.12 14.35
CA GLN A 83 -7.64 17.66 13.41
C GLN A 83 -6.92 18.31 12.22
N PRO A 84 -7.31 18.00 10.96
CA PRO A 84 -6.87 18.76 9.80
C PRO A 84 -7.18 20.25 9.97
N SER A 85 -6.27 21.13 9.54
CA SER A 85 -6.51 22.58 9.64
C SER A 85 -7.57 23.02 8.63
N GLU A 86 -8.59 23.76 9.07
CA GLU A 86 -9.68 24.26 8.22
C GLU A 86 -9.19 25.05 6.99
N LYS A 87 -8.08 25.80 7.12
CA LYS A 87 -7.53 26.62 6.02
C LYS A 87 -6.93 25.80 4.88
N ASN A 88 -6.62 24.53 5.08
CA ASN A 88 -5.97 23.65 4.10
C ASN A 88 -6.70 22.32 3.95
N ASP A 89 -7.99 22.25 4.27
CA ASP A 89 -8.72 20.99 4.21
C ASP A 89 -8.83 20.50 2.76
N LYS A 90 -8.12 19.41 2.45
CA LYS A 90 -8.15 18.72 1.15
C LYS A 90 -8.91 17.41 1.25
N LEU A 91 -9.01 16.85 2.45
CA LEU A 91 -9.75 15.64 2.75
C LEU A 91 -11.23 15.97 2.86
N LYS A 92 -11.99 15.65 1.81
CA LYS A 92 -13.43 15.86 1.85
C LYS A 92 -14.11 14.76 2.64
N ILE A 93 -14.63 15.12 3.81
CA ILE A 93 -15.42 14.24 4.67
C ILE A 93 -16.90 14.52 4.43
N GLY A 94 -17.64 13.47 4.08
CA GLY A 94 -19.09 13.45 4.01
C GLY A 94 -19.68 12.65 5.16
N VAL A 95 -20.98 12.80 5.36
CA VAL A 95 -21.76 11.98 6.27
C VAL A 95 -22.82 11.25 5.44
N TYR A 96 -23.02 9.96 5.70
CA TYR A 96 -24.09 9.19 5.09
C TYR A 96 -24.80 8.33 6.14
N GLN A 97 -26.04 7.96 5.83
CA GLN A 97 -26.80 6.99 6.62
C GLN A 97 -26.75 5.65 5.91
N ARG A 98 -26.32 4.60 6.60
CA ARG A 98 -26.29 3.24 6.04
C ARG A 98 -27.70 2.68 5.95
N THR A 99 -28.09 2.23 4.76
CA THR A 99 -29.47 1.77 4.48
C THR A 99 -29.89 0.59 5.37
N GLU A 100 -28.98 -0.36 5.60
CA GLU A 100 -29.29 -1.60 6.34
C GLU A 100 -29.47 -1.39 7.84
N THR A 101 -28.67 -0.51 8.46
CA THR A 101 -28.63 -0.35 9.92
C THR A 101 -29.17 0.97 10.41
N GLY A 102 -29.36 1.95 9.52
CA GLY A 102 -29.68 3.34 9.86
C GLY A 102 -28.54 4.10 10.53
N ALA A 103 -27.34 3.51 10.64
CA ALA A 103 -26.19 4.12 11.29
C ALA A 103 -25.70 5.34 10.50
N ILE A 104 -25.37 6.43 11.22
CA ILE A 104 -24.75 7.62 10.65
C ILE A 104 -23.24 7.41 10.63
N MET A 105 -22.64 7.58 9.46
CA MET A 105 -21.25 7.24 9.20
C MET A 105 -20.52 8.39 8.51
N ALA A 106 -19.25 8.59 8.87
CA ALA A 106 -18.36 9.45 8.11
C ALA A 106 -17.79 8.68 6.92
N SER A 107 -17.75 9.30 5.76
CA SER A 107 -17.03 8.83 4.59
C SER A 107 -16.05 9.89 4.13
N PHE A 108 -14.96 9.49 3.48
CA PHE A 108 -14.14 10.43 2.72
C PHE A 108 -14.33 10.14 1.24
N SER A 109 -14.42 11.19 0.44
CA SER A 109 -14.69 11.10 -1.00
C SER A 109 -13.56 11.70 -1.84
N GLU A 110 -13.62 11.44 -3.14
CA GLU A 110 -12.91 12.16 -4.22
C GLU A 110 -11.44 11.85 -4.50
N ARG A 111 -10.73 11.07 -3.68
CA ARG A 111 -9.36 10.64 -4.04
C ARG A 111 -9.18 9.15 -3.88
N ASN A 112 -8.67 8.57 -4.96
CA ASN A 112 -8.49 7.14 -5.07
C ASN A 112 -7.25 6.74 -4.28
N ILE A 113 -7.43 6.32 -3.01
CA ILE A 113 -6.36 5.74 -2.17
C ILE A 113 -5.59 4.66 -2.97
N GLU A 114 -6.25 3.95 -3.87
CA GLU A 114 -5.62 2.99 -4.75
C GLU A 114 -4.51 3.61 -5.63
N ILE A 115 -4.66 4.84 -6.12
CA ILE A 115 -3.62 5.53 -6.90
C ILE A 115 -2.36 5.73 -6.05
N LEU A 116 -2.52 6.20 -4.82
CA LEU A 116 -1.43 6.33 -3.86
C LEU A 116 -0.77 4.99 -3.56
N LEU A 117 -1.58 3.95 -3.33
CA LEU A 117 -1.07 2.60 -3.06
C LEU A 117 -0.30 2.06 -4.26
N ARG A 118 -0.80 2.22 -5.48
CA ARG A 118 -0.08 1.85 -6.71
C ARG A 118 1.27 2.55 -6.78
N ARG A 119 1.33 3.86 -6.49
CA ARG A 119 2.61 4.60 -6.42
C ARG A 119 3.55 3.99 -5.38
N TRP A 120 3.06 3.71 -4.18
CA TRP A 120 3.90 3.14 -3.11
C TRP A 120 4.38 1.74 -3.46
N LEU A 121 3.53 0.91 -4.06
CA LEU A 121 3.89 -0.43 -4.55
C LEU A 121 4.99 -0.36 -5.62
N LYS A 122 4.94 0.62 -6.55
CA LYS A 122 6.06 0.86 -7.49
C LYS A 122 7.36 1.16 -6.73
N GLY A 123 7.29 1.99 -5.69
CA GLY A 123 8.46 2.32 -4.85
C GLY A 123 9.00 1.11 -4.09
N PHE A 124 8.12 0.32 -3.47
CA PHE A 124 8.50 -0.90 -2.75
C PHE A 124 9.11 -1.95 -3.70
N HIS A 125 8.53 -2.11 -4.88
CA HIS A 125 9.07 -2.96 -5.93
C HIS A 125 10.48 -2.53 -6.34
N ALA A 126 10.67 -1.23 -6.65
CA ALA A 126 11.98 -0.69 -7.02
C ALA A 126 13.01 -0.81 -5.89
N ALA A 127 12.59 -0.64 -4.63
CA ALA A 127 13.45 -0.81 -3.48
C ALA A 127 13.96 -2.25 -3.31
N LEU A 128 13.06 -3.23 -3.45
CA LEU A 128 13.37 -4.64 -3.29
C LEU A 128 14.18 -5.16 -4.48
N TYR A 129 13.75 -4.87 -5.71
CA TYR A 129 14.24 -5.58 -6.90
C TYR A 129 15.16 -4.76 -7.80
N ARG A 130 15.32 -3.45 -7.53
CA ARG A 130 16.17 -2.55 -8.33
C ARG A 130 15.77 -2.48 -9.79
N GLU A 131 14.48 -2.65 -10.06
CA GLU A 131 13.88 -2.54 -11.38
C GLU A 131 12.59 -1.71 -11.28
N PRO A 132 12.19 -0.97 -12.34
CA PRO A 132 10.94 -0.23 -12.34
C PRO A 132 9.75 -1.13 -12.62
N LEU A 133 8.60 -0.78 -12.05
CA LEU A 133 7.33 -1.46 -12.33
C LEU A 133 6.63 -0.76 -13.52
N ASP A 134 6.34 -1.53 -14.56
CA ASP A 134 5.77 -1.04 -15.82
C ASP A 134 4.45 -0.27 -15.62
N GLU A 135 4.18 0.74 -16.46
CA GLU A 135 2.95 1.55 -16.40
C GLU A 135 1.68 0.72 -16.65
N ASN A 136 1.78 -0.34 -17.45
CA ASN A 136 0.69 -1.28 -17.76
C ASN A 136 0.57 -2.40 -16.73
N THR A 137 1.30 -2.32 -15.61
CA THR A 137 1.14 -3.27 -14.51
C THR A 137 -0.30 -3.26 -14.04
N ARG A 138 -0.89 -4.46 -13.97
CA ARG A 138 -2.26 -4.64 -13.49
C ARG A 138 -2.23 -4.73 -11.97
N PHE A 139 -3.14 -4.03 -11.32
CA PHE A 139 -3.28 -4.03 -9.86
C PHE A 139 -4.67 -4.50 -9.47
N ALA A 140 -4.74 -5.26 -8.39
CA ALA A 140 -5.98 -5.56 -7.68
C ALA A 140 -5.71 -5.35 -6.19
N ILE A 141 -6.19 -4.24 -5.64
CA ILE A 141 -5.87 -3.81 -4.28
C ILE A 141 -7.17 -3.74 -3.47
N GLN A 142 -7.17 -4.38 -2.32
CA GLN A 142 -8.19 -4.18 -1.30
C GLN A 142 -7.62 -3.24 -0.23
N THR A 143 -8.22 -2.05 -0.11
CA THR A 143 -7.82 -1.08 0.91
C THR A 143 -8.31 -1.53 2.29
N PRO A 144 -7.71 -1.04 3.40
CA PRO A 144 -8.17 -1.38 4.74
C PRO A 144 -9.52 -0.73 5.09
N PHE A 145 -10.00 0.20 4.25
CA PHE A 145 -11.27 0.90 4.44
C PHE A 145 -12.41 0.17 3.72
N PRO A 146 -13.59 0.05 4.35
CA PRO A 146 -14.83 -0.23 3.64
C PRO A 146 -15.06 0.81 2.54
N SER A 147 -15.53 0.36 1.38
CA SER A 147 -15.89 1.23 0.27
C SER A 147 -17.32 0.96 -0.15
N GLY A 148 -17.90 1.88 -0.91
CA GLY A 148 -19.25 1.75 -1.44
C GLY A 148 -19.53 2.81 -2.49
N VAL A 149 -20.67 2.68 -3.15
CA VAL A 149 -21.11 3.61 -4.20
C VAL A 149 -22.44 4.23 -3.81
N LYS A 150 -22.57 5.54 -4.04
CA LYS A 150 -23.86 6.22 -3.91
C LYS A 150 -24.69 5.94 -5.17
N LYS A 151 -25.86 5.32 -5.00
CA LYS A 151 -26.84 5.02 -6.05
C LYS A 151 -28.23 5.43 -5.56
N ASP A 152 -28.90 6.32 -6.30
CA ASP A 152 -30.27 6.79 -6.00
C ASP A 152 -30.45 7.25 -4.53
N ASP A 153 -29.50 8.08 -4.07
CA ASP A 153 -29.37 8.57 -2.68
C ASP A 153 -29.12 7.52 -1.58
N GLN A 154 -28.98 6.25 -1.96
CA GLN A 154 -28.56 5.17 -1.07
C GLN A 154 -27.07 4.90 -1.21
N PHE A 155 -26.42 4.58 -0.10
CA PHE A 155 -25.05 4.09 -0.13
C PHE A 155 -25.08 2.55 -0.16
N ILE A 156 -24.46 1.97 -1.18
CA ILE A 156 -24.35 0.52 -1.35
C ILE A 156 -22.92 0.12 -1.03
N ASP A 157 -22.77 -0.62 0.07
CA ASP A 157 -21.48 -1.13 0.53
C ASP A 157 -20.90 -2.14 -0.48
N ALA A 158 -19.61 -2.02 -0.75
CA ALA A 158 -18.88 -3.01 -1.54
C ALA A 158 -18.42 -4.16 -0.63
N PRO A 159 -18.70 -5.42 -0.98
CA PRO A 159 -18.24 -6.56 -0.20
C PRO A 159 -16.71 -6.70 -0.24
N ILE A 160 -16.13 -7.38 0.75
CA ILE A 160 -14.77 -7.91 0.63
C ILE A 160 -14.79 -8.93 -0.50
N LYS A 161 -13.91 -8.77 -1.48
CA LYS A 161 -13.81 -9.72 -2.59
C LYS A 161 -13.17 -11.03 -2.11
N GLU A 162 -13.62 -12.17 -2.62
CA GLU A 162 -13.07 -13.49 -2.26
C GLU A 162 -11.54 -13.57 -2.45
N GLN A 163 -11.02 -12.95 -3.51
CA GLN A 163 -9.57 -12.91 -3.78
C GLN A 163 -8.77 -12.26 -2.64
N HIS A 164 -9.38 -11.35 -1.86
CA HIS A 164 -8.71 -10.76 -0.70
C HIS A 164 -8.34 -11.81 0.34
N TYR A 165 -9.24 -12.74 0.62
CA TYR A 165 -8.98 -13.82 1.58
C TYR A 165 -7.85 -14.73 1.09
N GLU A 166 -7.83 -15.05 -0.21
CA GLU A 166 -6.73 -15.81 -0.83
C GLU A 166 -5.38 -15.07 -0.71
N PHE A 167 -5.38 -13.74 -0.88
CA PHE A 167 -4.16 -12.93 -0.70
C PHE A 167 -3.66 -12.95 0.74
N VAL A 168 -4.58 -12.79 1.71
CA VAL A 168 -4.25 -12.85 3.15
C VAL A 168 -3.70 -14.22 3.52
N GLU A 169 -4.36 -15.28 3.06
CA GLU A 169 -3.95 -16.67 3.28
C GLU A 169 -2.55 -16.91 2.71
N CYS A 170 -2.31 -16.52 1.46
CA CYS A 170 -1.01 -16.65 0.80
C CYS A 170 0.11 -15.95 1.58
N ILE A 171 -0.12 -14.73 2.04
CA ILE A 171 0.84 -13.98 2.85
C ILE A 171 1.11 -14.68 4.18
N LYS A 172 0.07 -15.06 4.93
CA LYS A 172 0.24 -15.72 6.24
C LYS A 172 0.95 -17.08 6.12
N LYS A 173 0.56 -17.89 5.13
CA LYS A 173 1.20 -19.18 4.81
C LYS A 173 2.69 -19.00 4.54
N ASN A 174 3.06 -18.05 3.67
CA ASN A 174 4.47 -17.81 3.37
C ASN A 174 5.23 -17.14 4.53
N ARG A 175 4.56 -16.35 5.37
CA ARG A 175 5.15 -15.81 6.61
C ARG A 175 5.53 -16.92 7.59
N ALA A 176 4.67 -17.92 7.77
CA ALA A 176 4.86 -19.01 8.73
C ALA A 176 6.13 -19.83 8.47
N ILE A 177 6.62 -19.87 7.22
CA ILE A 177 7.87 -20.54 6.84
C ILE A 177 9.02 -19.56 6.56
N GLY A 178 8.84 -18.27 6.87
CA GLY A 178 9.82 -17.23 6.59
C GLY A 178 10.18 -17.11 5.11
N LYS A 179 9.18 -16.95 4.23
CA LYS A 179 9.37 -16.87 2.77
C LYS A 179 8.67 -15.63 2.16
N LEU A 180 9.00 -14.45 2.68
CA LEU A 180 8.46 -13.17 2.21
C LEU A 180 9.60 -12.17 1.96
N ASP A 181 9.55 -11.45 0.85
CA ASP A 181 10.32 -10.22 0.74
C ASP A 181 9.65 -9.14 1.62
N CYS A 182 10.43 -8.32 2.31
CA CYS A 182 9.86 -7.37 3.27
C CYS A 182 10.54 -6.01 3.28
N ILE A 183 9.73 -4.99 3.58
CA ILE A 183 10.21 -3.66 3.96
C ILE A 183 9.59 -3.32 5.31
N GLN A 184 10.43 -2.99 6.27
CA GLN A 184 10.01 -2.39 7.53
C GLN A 184 10.75 -1.07 7.67
N SER A 185 10.03 0.04 7.73
CA SER A 185 10.61 1.38 7.90
C SER A 185 9.90 2.19 8.96
N ASN A 186 10.42 3.37 9.26
CA ASN A 186 9.73 4.33 10.13
C ASN A 186 9.44 3.76 11.51
N ASN A 187 10.48 3.22 12.17
CA ASN A 187 10.37 2.58 13.49
C ASN A 187 9.30 1.46 13.54
N GLY A 188 9.16 0.70 12.44
CA GLY A 188 8.18 -0.38 12.32
C GLY A 188 6.76 0.07 12.01
N ARG A 189 6.51 1.37 11.83
CA ARG A 189 5.18 1.91 11.50
C ARG A 189 4.80 1.72 10.04
N LEU A 190 5.76 1.48 9.16
CA LEU A 190 5.54 0.93 7.82
C LEU A 190 6.00 -0.53 7.82
N ARG A 191 5.11 -1.44 7.42
CA ARG A 191 5.43 -2.83 7.12
C ARG A 191 4.80 -3.23 5.79
N TYR A 192 5.63 -3.59 4.83
CA TYR A 192 5.24 -4.15 3.55
C TYR A 192 5.83 -5.56 3.45
N GLU A 193 5.01 -6.51 3.04
CA GLU A 193 5.42 -7.89 2.82
C GLU A 193 4.87 -8.37 1.49
N CYS A 194 5.67 -9.13 0.75
CA CYS A 194 5.20 -9.73 -0.48
C CYS A 194 5.87 -11.04 -0.84
N VAL A 195 5.20 -11.76 -1.74
CA VAL A 195 5.67 -13.01 -2.32
C VAL A 195 5.16 -13.11 -3.75
N TRP A 196 5.94 -13.71 -4.63
CA TRP A 196 5.56 -13.92 -6.01
C TRP A 196 4.93 -15.29 -6.18
N ASP A 197 3.71 -15.32 -6.69
CA ASP A 197 2.99 -16.56 -6.96
C ASP A 197 2.62 -16.66 -8.44
N LYS A 198 2.45 -17.90 -8.91
CA LYS A 198 2.14 -18.19 -10.30
C LYS A 198 0.64 -18.37 -10.45
N LEU A 199 0.01 -17.50 -11.22
CA LEU A 199 -1.42 -17.59 -11.53
C LEU A 199 -1.70 -18.81 -12.43
N SER A 200 -2.97 -19.20 -12.53
CA SER A 200 -3.44 -20.33 -13.34
C SER A 200 -3.09 -20.21 -14.83
N ASN A 201 -2.98 -18.99 -15.35
CA ASN A 201 -2.54 -18.72 -16.73
C ASN A 201 -1.01 -18.79 -16.91
N GLY A 202 -0.27 -19.17 -15.87
CA GLY A 202 1.18 -19.29 -15.86
C GLY A 202 1.95 -17.99 -15.64
N SER A 203 1.28 -16.84 -15.59
CA SER A 203 1.93 -15.55 -15.30
C SER A 203 2.25 -15.39 -13.82
N TRP A 204 3.38 -14.77 -13.51
CA TRP A 204 3.75 -14.43 -12.15
C TRP A 204 3.07 -13.13 -11.70
N SER A 205 2.60 -13.12 -10.46
CA SER A 205 2.06 -11.93 -9.80
C SER A 205 2.65 -11.81 -8.40
N CYS A 206 2.87 -10.58 -7.97
CA CYS A 206 3.26 -10.29 -6.60
C CYS A 206 2.00 -10.19 -5.75
N ILE A 207 1.85 -11.07 -4.77
CA ILE A 207 0.85 -10.98 -3.71
C ILE A 207 1.47 -10.19 -2.57
N PHE A 208 0.77 -9.17 -2.07
CA PHE A 208 1.33 -8.27 -1.06
C PHE A 208 0.37 -7.98 0.09
N ALA A 209 0.96 -7.55 1.20
CA ALA A 209 0.30 -6.99 2.37
C ALA A 209 1.00 -5.69 2.79
N LEU A 210 0.21 -4.69 3.22
CA LEU A 210 0.70 -3.40 3.67
C LEU A 210 0.04 -2.97 4.98
N ASN A 211 0.85 -2.61 5.96
CA ASN A 211 0.41 -1.99 7.19
C ASN A 211 1.10 -0.65 7.41
N LEU A 212 0.29 0.35 7.75
CA LEU A 212 0.72 1.68 8.16
C LEU A 212 0.01 2.07 9.44
N TYR A 213 0.70 2.11 10.58
CA TYR A 213 0.11 2.41 11.90
C TYR A 213 -1.17 1.62 12.25
N ASP A 214 -1.29 0.36 11.82
CA ASP A 214 -2.53 -0.40 12.02
C ASP A 214 -3.77 0.35 11.50
N TRP A 215 -3.62 1.04 10.36
CA TRP A 215 -4.67 1.83 9.68
C TRP A 215 -5.99 1.10 9.42
N LYS A 216 -6.06 -0.22 9.60
CA LYS A 216 -7.35 -0.94 9.67
C LYS A 216 -8.26 -0.37 10.78
N ASN A 217 -7.66 0.16 11.85
CA ASN A 217 -8.35 0.78 12.98
C ASN A 217 -8.94 2.16 12.66
N LEU A 218 -8.60 2.76 11.51
CA LEU A 218 -9.31 3.94 11.02
C LEU A 218 -10.67 3.62 10.41
N GLY A 219 -10.91 2.35 10.05
CA GLY A 219 -12.22 1.90 9.59
C GLY A 219 -13.20 1.76 10.75
N ASP A 220 -14.50 1.83 10.44
CA ASP A 220 -15.54 1.55 11.44
C ASP A 220 -15.71 0.04 11.63
N ILE A 221 -14.96 -0.50 12.61
CA ILE A 221 -14.99 -1.92 12.96
C ILE A 221 -16.29 -2.38 13.61
N ASN A 222 -17.15 -1.46 14.08
CA ASN A 222 -18.43 -1.81 14.70
C ASN A 222 -19.49 -2.08 13.63
N ASN A 223 -19.40 -1.41 12.50
CA ASN A 223 -20.34 -1.54 11.39
C ASN A 223 -19.81 -2.42 10.24
N PHE A 224 -18.49 -2.62 10.16
CA PHE A 224 -17.85 -3.42 9.10
C PHE A 224 -16.84 -4.41 9.66
N LYS A 225 -16.72 -5.58 9.01
CA LYS A 225 -15.61 -6.51 9.26
C LYS A 225 -14.28 -5.78 9.04
N ALA A 226 -13.44 -5.74 10.07
CA ALA A 226 -12.08 -5.23 9.99
C ALA A 226 -11.30 -5.96 8.89
N ARG A 227 -10.45 -5.24 8.16
CA ARG A 227 -9.62 -5.82 7.10
C ARG A 227 -8.33 -5.05 6.98
N GLY A 228 -7.23 -5.74 6.72
CA GLY A 228 -5.97 -5.09 6.40
C GLY A 228 -5.88 -4.74 4.91
N CYS A 229 -4.77 -4.12 4.52
CA CYS A 229 -4.50 -3.84 3.11
C CYS A 229 -3.75 -5.03 2.50
N ALA A 230 -4.36 -5.68 1.53
CA ALA A 230 -3.73 -6.75 0.75
C ALA A 230 -4.14 -6.64 -0.72
N GLY A 231 -3.39 -7.31 -1.59
CA GLY A 231 -3.69 -7.28 -3.01
C GLY A 231 -2.67 -8.04 -3.82
N MET A 232 -2.76 -7.84 -5.13
CA MET A 232 -1.75 -8.28 -6.07
C MET A 232 -1.41 -7.23 -7.12
N TYR A 233 -0.22 -7.37 -7.70
CA TYR A 233 0.11 -6.73 -8.97
C TYR A 233 0.81 -7.69 -9.92
N SER A 234 0.56 -7.54 -11.22
CA SER A 234 1.09 -8.41 -12.27
C SER A 234 1.79 -7.57 -13.34
N PRO A 235 3.13 -7.66 -13.49
CA PRO A 235 3.82 -6.99 -14.58
C PRO A 235 3.40 -7.59 -15.94
N PRO A 236 3.38 -6.80 -17.02
CA PRO A 236 2.92 -7.26 -18.33
C PRO A 236 3.80 -8.37 -18.93
N ASN A 237 5.09 -8.43 -18.56
CA ASN A 237 6.00 -9.48 -19.00
C ASN A 237 5.69 -10.86 -18.33
N GLY A 238 4.81 -10.89 -17.32
CA GLY A 238 4.40 -12.10 -16.60
C GLY A 238 5.53 -12.81 -15.85
N LYS A 239 6.65 -12.13 -15.56
CA LYS A 239 7.83 -12.69 -14.90
C LYS A 239 7.97 -12.16 -13.48
N ALA A 240 8.46 -13.02 -12.57
CA ALA A 240 8.95 -12.61 -11.27
C ALA A 240 10.39 -12.07 -11.39
N PRO A 241 10.81 -11.12 -10.53
CA PRO A 241 12.19 -10.68 -10.41
C PRO A 241 13.10 -11.85 -10.01
N ASN A 242 14.34 -11.87 -10.51
CA ASN A 242 15.25 -13.01 -10.35
C ASN A 242 15.51 -13.44 -8.89
N ASN A 243 15.50 -12.49 -7.94
CA ASN A 243 15.83 -12.73 -6.53
C ASN A 243 14.61 -12.69 -5.60
N ALA A 244 13.41 -12.63 -6.16
CA ALA A 244 12.19 -12.50 -5.40
C ALA A 244 11.87 -13.78 -4.60
N ALA A 245 11.25 -13.60 -3.44
CA ALA A 245 10.63 -14.70 -2.73
C ALA A 245 9.47 -15.26 -3.56
N LEU A 246 9.50 -16.56 -3.86
CA LEU A 246 8.42 -17.25 -4.57
C LEU A 246 7.51 -17.96 -3.58
N ALA A 247 6.21 -18.06 -3.86
CA ALA A 247 5.25 -18.70 -2.97
C ALA A 247 5.60 -20.18 -2.77
N THR A 248 5.26 -20.70 -1.59
CA THR A 248 5.37 -22.12 -1.29
C THR A 248 4.18 -22.90 -1.83
N GLN A 249 4.45 -24.11 -2.33
CA GLN A 249 3.42 -25.09 -2.70
C GLN A 249 3.22 -26.13 -1.59
N LEU A 250 3.91 -25.98 -0.45
CA LEU A 250 3.76 -26.87 0.68
C LEU A 250 2.41 -26.64 1.35
N GLU A 251 1.64 -27.70 1.52
CA GLU A 251 0.40 -27.68 2.31
C GLU A 251 0.71 -28.06 3.76
N PHE A 252 0.38 -27.16 4.68
CA PHE A 252 0.53 -27.35 6.12
C PHE A 252 -0.45 -26.45 6.87
N ARG A 253 -0.73 -26.79 8.13
CA ARG A 253 -1.61 -25.96 8.98
C ARG A 253 -0.85 -24.75 9.51
N PHE A 254 -1.47 -23.59 9.45
CA PHE A 254 -0.99 -22.34 10.04
C PHE A 254 -2.17 -21.56 10.62
N GLU A 255 -1.88 -20.59 11.49
CA GLU A 255 -2.91 -19.76 12.12
C GLU A 255 -3.40 -18.67 11.15
N ASN A 256 -4.72 -18.57 10.99
CA ASN A 256 -5.39 -17.55 10.19
C ASN A 256 -6.68 -17.09 10.88
N LEU A 257 -6.58 -16.58 12.11
CA LEU A 257 -7.75 -16.23 12.92
C LEU A 257 -8.49 -15.00 12.38
N ASP A 258 -7.76 -13.98 11.92
CA ASP A 258 -8.27 -12.79 11.24
C ASP A 258 -8.08 -12.93 9.73
N GLU A 259 -8.99 -13.66 9.08
CA GLU A 259 -8.91 -14.01 7.65
C GLU A 259 -8.90 -12.79 6.71
N ALA A 260 -9.35 -11.63 7.17
CA ALA A 260 -9.40 -10.40 6.37
C ALA A 260 -8.20 -9.48 6.63
N ASP A 261 -7.32 -9.80 7.58
CA ASP A 261 -6.14 -9.00 7.89
C ASP A 261 -4.85 -9.84 7.76
N PRO A 262 -3.97 -9.51 6.80
CA PRO A 262 -2.70 -10.19 6.68
C PRO A 262 -1.80 -10.02 7.90
N PHE A 263 -2.02 -9.03 8.78
CA PHE A 263 -1.23 -8.82 10.00
C PHE A 263 -1.97 -9.17 11.30
N GLY A 264 -3.22 -9.61 11.19
CA GLY A 264 -3.96 -10.19 12.31
C GLY A 264 -3.45 -11.60 12.62
N LEU A 265 -3.70 -12.03 13.86
CA LEU A 265 -3.41 -13.39 14.30
C LEU A 265 -4.27 -14.43 13.54
#